data_AF-A0A956S4V6-F1
#
_entry.id   AF-A0A956S4V6-F1
#
_cell.length_a   1.000
_cell.length_b   1.000
_cell.length_c   1.000
_cell.angle_alpha   90.00
_cell.angle_beta   90.00
_cell.angle_gamma   90.00
#
_symmetry.space_group_name_H-M   'P 1'
#
loop_
_entity.id
_entity.type
_entity.pdbx_description
1 polymer ?
#
loop_
_entity_poly.entity_id
_entity_poly.type
_entity_poly.pdbx_seq_one_letter_code
_entity_poly.pdbx_strand_id
1 'polypeptide(L)'
;MNINDILKKEFNLRDEQINNTIKLIDEGNTIPFIARYRKEMTGEMSDVTLRAFYDKLIYLRNLQNRKDDVIRIIEEQGKLTSEIKVSIEKANTLQEVEDIYAPYKQKKRTRATIAKERGLEQLALDILNKNISNIDEEASKYINPEKEVNSVEDAIKGANDIIAEIVSDDAKIRKYIRELALREGVIVTKNSNEEKSVYDMYYDYSESVKTIAPHRVLAINRGEKEDFLKVKVEINNEKVINYIINEYVN
;
A
#
# COMPACT_ATOMS: atom_id res chain seq x y z
N MET A 1 5.16 -11.36 15.73
CA MET A 1 4.34 -10.28 16.33
C MET A 1 3.54 -10.88 17.48
N ASN A 2 3.54 -10.29 18.68
CA ASN A 2 2.75 -10.80 19.79
C ASN A 2 1.40 -10.06 19.86
N ILE A 3 0.34 -10.69 19.33
CA ILE A 3 -1.02 -10.14 19.30
C ILE A 3 -1.52 -9.83 20.72
N ASN A 4 -1.23 -10.71 21.68
CA ASN A 4 -1.71 -10.57 23.05
C ASN A 4 -1.09 -9.33 23.71
N ASP A 5 0.20 -9.05 23.51
CA ASP A 5 0.87 -7.87 24.07
C ASP A 5 0.29 -6.56 23.52
N ILE A 6 -0.10 -6.54 22.24
CA ILE A 6 -0.72 -5.36 21.61
C ILE A 6 -2.09 -5.10 22.23
N LEU A 7 -2.93 -6.14 22.30
CA LEU A 7 -4.27 -6.04 22.89
C LEU A 7 -4.19 -5.68 24.39
N LYS A 8 -3.23 -6.25 25.11
CA LYS A 8 -2.97 -5.94 26.52
C LYS A 8 -2.73 -4.45 26.74
N LYS A 9 -1.85 -3.85 25.93
CA LYS A 9 -1.51 -2.42 26.01
C LYS A 9 -2.68 -1.53 25.61
N GLU A 10 -3.40 -1.89 24.57
CA GLU A 10 -4.48 -1.07 24.00
C GLU A 10 -5.74 -1.06 24.87
N PHE A 11 -6.10 -2.19 25.47
CA PHE A 11 -7.29 -2.33 26.32
C PHE A 11 -7.00 -2.27 27.82
N ASN A 12 -5.72 -2.15 28.21
CA ASN A 12 -5.26 -2.11 29.60
C ASN A 12 -5.79 -3.28 30.45
N LEU A 13 -5.64 -4.50 29.92
CA LEU A 13 -6.13 -5.74 30.54
C LEU A 13 -4.96 -6.59 31.08
N ARG A 14 -5.27 -7.53 31.98
CA ARG A 14 -4.33 -8.56 32.44
C ARG A 14 -4.27 -9.71 31.44
N ASP A 15 -3.17 -10.47 31.43
CA ASP A 15 -2.97 -11.58 30.49
C ASP A 15 -4.09 -12.62 30.55
N GLU A 16 -4.57 -12.91 31.76
CA GLU A 16 -5.70 -13.82 31.98
C GLU A 16 -6.99 -13.32 31.30
N GLN A 17 -7.29 -12.02 31.40
CA GLN A 17 -8.48 -11.41 30.79
C GLN A 17 -8.39 -11.45 29.26
N ILE A 18 -7.19 -11.20 28.70
CA ILE A 18 -6.92 -11.30 27.26
C ILE A 18 -7.15 -12.74 26.78
N ASN A 19 -6.50 -13.71 27.42
CA ASN A 19 -6.57 -15.12 27.04
C ASN A 19 -8.00 -15.66 27.15
N ASN A 20 -8.72 -15.32 28.22
CA ASN A 20 -10.12 -15.72 28.39
C ASN A 20 -11.02 -15.09 27.32
N THR A 21 -10.84 -13.81 27.02
CA THR A 21 -11.64 -13.12 26.00
C THR A 21 -11.41 -13.72 24.62
N ILE A 22 -10.15 -13.96 24.24
CA ILE A 22 -9.78 -14.61 22.98
C ILE A 22 -10.39 -16.02 22.91
N LYS A 23 -10.25 -16.81 23.97
CA LYS A 23 -10.81 -18.17 24.03
C LYS A 23 -12.33 -18.17 23.82
N LEU A 24 -13.05 -17.27 24.50
CA LEU A 24 -14.50 -17.16 24.34
C LEU A 24 -14.89 -16.79 22.90
N ILE A 25 -14.15 -15.88 22.26
CA ILE A 25 -14.36 -15.52 20.85
C ILE A 25 -14.07 -16.72 19.93
N ASP A 26 -12.98 -17.45 20.16
CA ASP A 26 -12.57 -18.60 19.35
C ASP A 26 -13.52 -19.79 19.47
N GLU A 27 -14.16 -19.95 20.63
CA GLU A 27 -15.26 -20.90 20.85
C GLU A 27 -16.56 -20.50 20.15
N GLY A 28 -16.59 -19.36 19.44
CA GLY A 28 -17.74 -18.87 18.66
C GLY A 28 -18.80 -18.16 19.51
N ASN A 29 -18.49 -17.78 20.75
CA ASN A 29 -19.42 -17.01 21.57
C ASN A 29 -19.63 -15.61 20.97
N THR A 30 -20.88 -15.15 20.93
CA THR A 30 -21.20 -13.81 20.43
C THR A 30 -20.80 -12.73 21.43
N ILE A 31 -20.46 -11.54 20.94
CA ILE A 31 -20.11 -10.40 21.82
C ILE A 31 -21.22 -10.07 22.83
N PRO A 32 -22.52 -10.02 22.46
CA PRO A 32 -23.59 -9.81 23.43
C PRO A 32 -23.67 -10.92 24.50
N PHE A 33 -23.37 -12.17 24.13
CA PHE A 33 -23.34 -13.28 25.08
C PHE A 33 -22.19 -13.12 26.08
N ILE A 34 -20.98 -12.83 25.59
CA ILE A 34 -19.81 -12.61 26.44
C ILE A 34 -20.05 -11.42 27.38
N ALA A 35 -20.54 -10.31 26.83
CA ALA A 35 -20.85 -9.09 27.56
C ALA A 35 -21.94 -9.28 28.62
N ARG A 36 -22.81 -10.28 28.50
CA ARG A 36 -23.92 -10.52 29.45
C ARG A 36 -23.62 -11.62 30.47
N TYR A 37 -22.99 -12.71 30.03
CA TYR A 37 -22.88 -13.95 30.80
C TYR A 37 -21.44 -14.35 31.16
N ARG A 38 -20.44 -13.61 30.69
CA ARG A 38 -19.00 -13.90 30.91
C ARG A 38 -18.20 -12.66 31.32
N LYS A 39 -18.85 -11.63 31.87
CA LYS A 39 -18.20 -10.36 32.27
C LYS A 39 -17.01 -10.55 33.19
N GLU A 40 -17.11 -11.41 34.21
CA GLU A 40 -16.03 -11.62 35.17
C GLU A 40 -14.76 -12.17 34.51
N MET A 41 -14.91 -13.03 33.50
CA MET A 41 -13.80 -13.65 32.76
C MET A 41 -13.04 -12.64 31.88
N THR A 42 -13.71 -11.56 31.47
CA THR A 42 -13.15 -10.54 30.56
C THR A 42 -12.73 -9.26 31.27
N GLY A 43 -12.87 -9.18 32.60
CA GLY A 43 -12.60 -7.94 33.34
C GLY A 43 -13.71 -6.91 33.28
N GLU A 44 -14.95 -7.39 33.19
CA GLU A 44 -16.18 -6.58 33.13
C GLU A 44 -16.25 -5.64 31.92
N MET A 45 -15.59 -6.00 30.82
CA MET A 45 -15.66 -5.23 29.58
C MET A 45 -17.11 -5.02 29.13
N SER A 46 -17.40 -3.79 28.70
CA SER A 46 -18.68 -3.44 28.08
C SER A 46 -18.83 -4.07 26.68
N ASP A 47 -20.06 -4.15 26.16
CA ASP A 47 -20.31 -4.61 24.78
C ASP A 47 -19.51 -3.79 23.76
N VAL A 48 -19.40 -2.47 23.96
CA VAL A 48 -18.62 -1.57 23.10
C VAL A 48 -17.13 -1.92 23.13
N THR A 49 -16.58 -2.15 24.33
CA THR A 49 -15.17 -2.52 24.50
C THR A 49 -14.88 -3.89 23.89
N LEU A 50 -15.77 -4.86 24.08
CA LEU A 50 -15.64 -6.21 23.49
C LEU A 50 -15.72 -6.20 21.97
N ARG A 51 -16.55 -5.33 21.37
CA ARG A 51 -16.57 -5.15 19.90
C ARG A 51 -15.26 -4.59 19.39
N ALA A 52 -14.78 -3.50 20.01
CA ALA A 52 -13.47 -2.92 19.66
C ALA A 52 -12.34 -3.95 19.82
N PHE A 53 -12.37 -4.76 20.88
CA PHE A 53 -11.43 -5.85 21.10
C PHE A 53 -11.50 -6.90 19.99
N TYR A 54 -12.70 -7.35 19.64
CA TYR A 54 -12.93 -8.33 18.58
C TYR A 54 -12.43 -7.82 17.23
N ASP A 55 -12.82 -6.61 16.83
CA ASP A 55 -12.40 -6.00 15.57
C ASP A 55 -10.87 -5.89 15.51
N LYS A 56 -10.25 -5.49 16.63
CA LYS A 56 -8.79 -5.40 16.72
C LYS A 56 -8.13 -6.77 16.65
N LEU A 57 -8.63 -7.78 17.36
CA LEU A 57 -8.12 -9.15 17.32
C LEU A 57 -8.16 -9.71 15.90
N ILE A 58 -9.30 -9.57 15.21
CA ILE A 58 -9.48 -10.02 13.83
C ILE A 58 -8.51 -9.28 12.89
N TYR A 59 -8.38 -7.97 13.03
CA TYR A 59 -7.41 -7.19 12.25
C TYR A 59 -5.97 -7.70 12.44
N LEU A 60 -5.54 -7.90 13.69
CA LEU A 60 -4.18 -8.34 14.02
C LEU A 60 -3.91 -9.77 13.50
N ARG A 61 -4.90 -10.66 13.57
CA ARG A 61 -4.82 -12.01 12.98
C ARG A 61 -4.72 -11.97 11.46
N ASN A 62 -5.54 -11.16 10.80
CA ASN A 62 -5.47 -10.96 9.36
C ASN A 62 -4.12 -10.40 8.92
N LEU A 63 -3.58 -9.44 9.69
CA LEU A 63 -2.23 -8.92 9.46
C LEU A 63 -1.17 -10.01 9.59
N GLN A 64 -1.21 -10.82 10.65
CA GLN A 64 -0.26 -11.91 10.85
C GLN A 64 -0.35 -12.96 9.74
N ASN A 65 -1.56 -13.42 9.41
CA ASN A 65 -1.78 -14.37 8.31
C ASN A 65 -1.23 -13.82 6.99
N ARG A 66 -1.48 -12.53 6.71
CA ARG A 66 -1.00 -11.90 5.48
C ARG A 66 0.53 -11.80 5.43
N LYS A 67 1.18 -11.52 6.55
CA LYS A 67 2.65 -11.55 6.65
C LYS A 67 3.19 -12.93 6.31
N ASP A 68 2.62 -13.97 6.91
CA ASP A 68 3.05 -15.35 6.73
C ASP A 68 2.85 -15.81 5.28
N ASP A 69 1.70 -15.47 4.68
CA ASP A 69 1.43 -15.73 3.26
C ASP A 69 2.44 -15.03 2.33
N VAL A 70 2.74 -13.76 2.58
CA VAL A 70 3.71 -12.99 1.77
C VAL A 70 5.11 -13.58 1.90
N ILE A 71 5.54 -13.93 3.11
CA ILE A 71 6.84 -14.59 3.33
C ILE A 71 6.91 -15.89 2.52
N ARG A 72 5.89 -16.74 2.60
CA ARG A 72 5.81 -17.99 1.84
C ARG A 72 5.90 -17.75 0.33
N ILE A 73 5.13 -16.80 -0.20
CA ILE A 73 5.12 -16.50 -1.65
C ILE A 73 6.50 -16.02 -2.13
N ILE A 74 7.20 -15.18 -1.35
CA ILE A 74 8.53 -14.67 -1.71
C ILE A 74 9.59 -15.78 -1.59
N GLU A 75 9.44 -16.67 -0.61
CA GLU A 75 10.29 -17.86 -0.43
C GLU A 75 10.14 -18.84 -1.59
N GLU A 76 8.92 -19.12 -2.04
CA GLU A 76 8.61 -19.95 -3.20
C GLU A 76 9.23 -19.41 -4.50
N GLN A 77 9.46 -18.09 -4.59
CA GLN A 77 10.16 -17.44 -5.70
C GLN A 77 11.70 -17.49 -5.57
N GLY A 78 12.23 -17.98 -4.45
CA GLY A 78 13.67 -17.98 -4.16
C GLY A 78 14.26 -16.58 -3.91
N LYS A 79 13.41 -15.58 -3.62
CA LYS A 79 13.82 -14.17 -3.47
C LYS A 79 13.82 -13.68 -2.02
N LEU A 80 13.51 -14.54 -1.05
CA LEU A 80 13.43 -14.16 0.35
C LEU A 80 14.82 -13.95 0.95
N THR A 81 15.15 -12.70 1.27
CA THR A 81 16.35 -12.37 2.06
C THR A 81 16.00 -12.18 3.53
N SER A 82 17.01 -12.27 4.41
CA SER A 82 16.82 -11.99 5.84
C SER A 82 16.30 -10.59 6.10
N GLU A 83 16.73 -9.61 5.29
CA GLU A 83 16.30 -8.21 5.39
C GLU A 83 14.81 -8.04 5.03
N ILE A 84 14.35 -8.71 3.96
CA ILE A 84 12.93 -8.70 3.55
C ILE A 84 12.08 -9.35 4.64
N LYS A 85 12.48 -10.52 5.14
CA LYS A 85 11.76 -11.23 6.20
C LYS A 85 11.58 -10.36 7.45
N VAL A 86 12.67 -9.75 7.93
CA VAL A 86 12.64 -8.84 9.08
C VAL A 86 11.74 -7.63 8.81
N SER A 87 11.76 -7.09 7.59
CA SER A 87 10.91 -5.95 7.20
C SER A 87 9.42 -6.31 7.24
N ILE A 88 9.04 -7.49 6.74
CA ILE A 88 7.65 -7.98 6.77
C ILE A 88 7.21 -8.25 8.22
N GLU A 89 8.06 -8.88 9.03
CA GLU A 89 7.75 -9.16 10.44
C GLU A 89 7.50 -7.86 11.24
N LYS A 90 8.27 -6.80 10.95
CA LYS A 90 8.16 -5.47 11.57
C LYS A 90 7.02 -4.60 11.05
N ALA A 91 6.41 -4.93 9.91
CA ALA A 91 5.30 -4.16 9.36
C ALA A 91 4.13 -4.11 10.34
N ASN A 92 3.58 -2.93 10.63
CA ASN A 92 2.51 -2.77 11.63
C ASN A 92 1.12 -2.69 11.00
N THR A 93 1.05 -2.57 9.68
CA THR A 93 -0.21 -2.45 8.94
C THR A 93 -0.22 -3.37 7.73
N LEU A 94 -1.43 -3.75 7.28
CA LEU A 94 -1.60 -4.51 6.04
C LEU A 94 -1.00 -3.76 4.85
N GLN A 95 -1.10 -2.42 4.84
CA GLN A 95 -0.55 -1.61 3.76
C GLN A 95 0.97 -1.69 3.68
N GLU A 96 1.68 -1.66 4.81
CA GLU A 96 3.14 -1.83 4.82
C GLU A 96 3.54 -3.22 4.31
N VAL A 97 2.78 -4.26 4.65
CA VAL A 97 3.01 -5.62 4.11
C VAL A 97 2.80 -5.65 2.59
N GLU A 98 1.73 -5.02 2.08
CA GLU A 98 1.48 -4.93 0.63
C GLU A 98 2.54 -4.12 -0.10
N ASP A 99 3.05 -3.04 0.50
CA ASP A 99 4.11 -2.23 -0.10
C ASP A 99 5.40 -3.04 -0.24
N ILE A 100 5.76 -3.86 0.76
CA ILE A 100 6.93 -4.77 0.69
C ILE A 100 6.68 -5.91 -0.33
N TYR A 101 5.44 -6.39 -0.43
CA TYR A 101 5.08 -7.48 -1.35
C TYR A 101 4.99 -7.02 -2.82
N ALA A 102 4.77 -5.73 -3.08
CA ALA A 102 4.49 -5.20 -4.42
C ALA A 102 5.49 -5.66 -5.52
N PRO A 103 6.82 -5.67 -5.30
CA PRO A 103 7.80 -6.12 -6.29
C PRO A 103 7.70 -7.62 -6.64
N TYR A 104 7.12 -8.43 -5.76
CA TYR A 104 7.06 -9.90 -5.87
C TYR A 104 5.69 -10.41 -6.33
N LYS A 105 4.71 -9.52 -6.44
CA LYS A 105 3.37 -9.87 -6.89
C LYS A 105 3.42 -10.26 -8.37
N GLN A 106 2.78 -11.37 -8.75
CA GLN A 106 2.61 -11.71 -10.17
C GLN A 106 1.83 -10.59 -10.87
N LYS A 107 2.47 -9.93 -11.84
CA LYS A 107 1.88 -8.82 -12.59
C LYS A 107 1.28 -9.31 -13.91
N LYS A 108 0.18 -8.66 -14.33
CA LYS A 108 -0.24 -8.73 -15.74
C LYS A 108 0.91 -8.21 -16.60
N ARG A 109 1.07 -8.73 -17.82
CA ARG A 109 2.16 -8.36 -18.75
C ARG A 109 2.25 -6.82 -18.91
N THR A 110 3.20 -6.19 -18.21
CA THR A 110 3.42 -4.74 -18.19
C THR A 110 4.38 -4.32 -19.30
N ARG A 111 4.45 -3.01 -19.60
CA ARG A 111 5.49 -2.48 -20.51
C ARG A 111 6.90 -2.82 -20.03
N ALA A 112 7.14 -2.72 -18.72
CA ALA A 112 8.39 -3.15 -18.09
C ALA A 112 8.65 -4.66 -18.26
N THR A 113 7.62 -5.51 -18.07
CA THR A 113 7.74 -6.96 -18.29
C THR A 113 8.12 -7.27 -19.73
N ILE A 114 7.47 -6.62 -20.70
CA ILE A 114 7.79 -6.75 -22.13
C ILE A 114 9.23 -6.29 -22.38
N ALA A 115 9.66 -5.16 -21.81
CA ALA A 115 11.04 -4.68 -21.94
C ALA A 115 12.07 -5.66 -21.33
N LYS A 116 11.76 -6.32 -20.21
CA LYS A 116 12.59 -7.39 -19.62
C LYS A 116 12.66 -8.62 -20.54
N GLU A 117 11.55 -9.07 -21.11
CA GLU A 117 11.51 -10.14 -22.12
C GLU A 117 12.38 -9.81 -23.34
N ARG A 118 12.43 -8.53 -23.72
CA ARG A 118 13.30 -8.02 -24.79
C ARG A 118 14.78 -7.92 -24.39
N GLY A 119 15.14 -8.20 -23.14
CA GLY A 119 16.53 -8.22 -22.65
C GLY A 119 17.06 -6.85 -22.22
N LEU A 120 16.19 -5.87 -21.95
CA LEU A 120 16.57 -4.51 -21.56
C LEU A 120 16.77 -4.34 -20.04
N GLU A 121 16.69 -5.42 -19.27
CA GLU A 121 16.82 -5.37 -17.81
C GLU A 121 18.20 -4.91 -17.36
N GLN A 122 19.26 -5.43 -17.98
CA GLN A 122 20.64 -5.06 -17.63
C GLN A 122 20.91 -3.58 -17.94
N LEU A 123 20.44 -3.08 -19.10
CA LEU A 123 20.52 -1.65 -19.45
C LEU A 123 19.84 -0.78 -18.40
N ALA A 124 18.64 -1.16 -17.96
CA ALA A 124 17.90 -0.43 -16.93
C ALA A 124 18.65 -0.38 -15.59
N LEU A 125 19.21 -1.51 -15.15
CA LEU A 125 19.99 -1.60 -13.92
C LEU A 125 21.29 -0.78 -14.00
N ASP A 126 21.97 -0.81 -15.13
CA ASP A 126 23.21 -0.06 -15.32
C ASP A 126 22.97 1.45 -15.39
N ILE A 127 21.86 1.89 -15.98
CA ILE A 127 21.41 3.30 -15.92
C ILE A 127 21.12 3.69 -14.46
N LEU A 128 20.36 2.86 -13.74
CA LEU A 128 19.95 3.16 -12.36
C LEU A 128 21.14 3.22 -11.40
N ASN A 129 22.10 2.31 -11.54
CA ASN A 129 23.31 2.25 -10.72
C ASN A 129 24.41 3.24 -11.17
N LYS A 130 24.15 4.04 -12.21
CA LYS A 130 25.11 4.98 -12.81
C LYS A 130 26.41 4.32 -13.26
N ASN A 131 26.33 3.09 -13.73
CA ASN A 131 27.47 2.34 -14.26
C ASN A 131 27.86 2.75 -15.69
N ILE A 132 27.11 3.68 -16.28
CA ILE A 132 27.23 4.07 -17.69
C ILE A 132 27.63 5.53 -17.81
N SER A 133 28.70 5.77 -18.57
CA SER A 133 29.14 7.13 -18.92
C SER A 133 28.33 7.73 -20.09
N ASN A 134 27.92 6.90 -21.05
CA ASN A 134 27.13 7.32 -22.21
C ASN A 134 25.96 6.34 -22.46
N ILE A 135 24.73 6.81 -22.16
CA ILE A 135 23.51 5.99 -22.24
C ILE A 135 23.23 5.57 -23.69
N ASP A 136 23.43 6.45 -24.66
CA ASP A 136 23.17 6.15 -26.08
C ASP A 136 24.12 5.07 -26.62
N GLU A 137 25.40 5.15 -26.25
CA GLU A 137 26.39 4.13 -26.62
C GLU A 137 26.06 2.77 -26.00
N GLU A 138 25.70 2.73 -24.71
CA GLU A 138 25.34 1.47 -24.06
C GLU A 138 24.04 0.90 -24.63
N ALA A 139 23.02 1.74 -24.82
CA ALA A 139 21.73 1.34 -25.37
C ALA A 139 21.83 0.82 -26.82
N SER A 140 22.80 1.29 -27.60
CA SER A 140 23.05 0.78 -28.96
C SER A 140 23.37 -0.72 -29.00
N LYS A 141 23.96 -1.26 -27.93
CA LYS A 141 24.29 -2.69 -27.80
C LYS A 141 23.06 -3.58 -27.63
N TYR A 142 21.91 -2.97 -27.29
CA TYR A 142 20.65 -3.68 -27.04
C TYR A 142 19.68 -3.64 -28.22
N ILE A 143 20.08 -3.04 -29.37
CA ILE A 143 19.29 -3.07 -30.59
C ILE A 143 19.18 -4.51 -31.10
N ASN A 144 17.95 -5.01 -31.16
CA ASN A 144 17.66 -6.35 -31.62
C ASN A 144 16.27 -6.38 -32.30
N PRO A 145 16.22 -6.38 -33.65
CA PRO A 145 14.96 -6.44 -34.39
C PRO A 145 14.13 -7.70 -34.12
N GLU A 146 14.76 -8.85 -33.80
CA GLU A 146 14.03 -10.08 -33.45
C GLU A 146 13.29 -9.96 -32.13
N LYS A 147 13.76 -9.07 -31.25
CA LYS A 147 13.11 -8.72 -29.98
C LYS A 147 12.29 -7.43 -30.08
N GLU A 148 11.99 -6.95 -31.30
CA GLU A 148 11.24 -5.71 -31.54
C GLU A 148 11.90 -4.46 -30.91
N VAL A 149 13.22 -4.45 -30.76
CA VAL A 149 14.00 -3.27 -30.35
C VAL A 149 14.74 -2.75 -31.58
N ASN A 150 14.13 -1.80 -32.29
CA ASN A 150 14.59 -1.38 -33.62
C ASN A 150 15.54 -0.17 -33.57
N SER A 151 15.61 0.53 -32.45
CA SER A 151 16.39 1.74 -32.30
C SER A 151 16.96 1.91 -30.88
N VAL A 152 17.96 2.78 -30.74
CA VAL A 152 18.49 3.22 -29.44
C VAL A 152 17.36 3.81 -28.58
N GLU A 153 16.46 4.58 -29.20
CA GLU A 153 15.34 5.20 -28.50
C GLU A 153 14.35 4.16 -27.95
N ASP A 154 14.11 3.06 -28.68
CA ASP A 154 13.28 1.95 -28.19
C ASP A 154 13.92 1.25 -26.99
N ALA A 155 15.25 1.07 -27.02
CA ALA A 155 16.00 0.49 -25.91
C ALA A 155 15.91 1.39 -24.66
N ILE A 156 16.11 2.70 -24.82
CA ILE A 156 15.99 3.68 -23.72
C ILE A 156 14.57 3.73 -23.18
N LYS A 157 13.54 3.74 -24.06
CA LYS A 157 12.13 3.71 -23.62
C LYS A 157 11.81 2.45 -22.83
N GLY A 158 12.27 1.29 -23.28
CA GLY A 158 12.09 0.04 -22.54
C GLY A 158 12.82 0.05 -21.20
N ALA A 159 14.05 0.57 -21.15
CA ALA A 159 14.77 0.75 -19.89
C ALA A 159 14.06 1.71 -18.94
N ASN A 160 13.51 2.82 -19.43
CA ASN A 160 12.71 3.76 -18.66
C ASN A 160 11.42 3.13 -18.11
N ASP A 161 10.73 2.30 -18.90
CA ASP A 161 9.55 1.57 -18.43
C ASP A 161 9.92 0.62 -17.27
N ILE A 162 11.09 -0.03 -17.33
CA ILE A 162 11.62 -0.88 -16.24
C ILE A 162 11.97 -0.05 -15.00
N ILE A 163 12.70 1.05 -15.15
CA ILE A 163 13.07 1.94 -14.05
C ILE A 163 11.82 2.52 -13.37
N ALA A 164 10.84 2.95 -14.15
CA ALA A 164 9.57 3.46 -13.63
C ALA A 164 8.84 2.40 -12.78
N GLU A 165 8.89 1.12 -13.18
CA GLU A 165 8.32 0.04 -12.39
C GLU A 165 9.10 -0.19 -11.09
N ILE A 166 10.44 -0.20 -11.14
CA ILE A 166 11.31 -0.34 -9.96
C ILE A 166 11.02 0.76 -8.92
N VAL A 167 11.02 2.03 -9.37
CA VAL A 167 10.78 3.19 -8.50
C VAL A 167 9.35 3.19 -7.94
N SER A 168 8.36 2.78 -8.75
CA SER A 168 6.95 2.72 -8.34
C SER A 168 6.66 1.62 -7.31
N ASP A 169 7.40 0.51 -7.37
CA ASP A 169 7.26 -0.59 -6.43
C ASP A 169 8.07 -0.40 -5.13
N ASP A 170 8.93 0.63 -5.04
CA ASP A 170 9.75 0.87 -3.86
C ASP A 170 8.89 1.22 -2.63
N ALA A 171 8.97 0.37 -1.61
CA ALA A 171 8.17 0.49 -0.40
C ALA A 171 8.45 1.80 0.37
N LYS A 172 9.69 2.30 0.39
CA LYS A 172 10.04 3.54 1.09
C LYS A 172 9.42 4.75 0.38
N ILE A 173 9.52 4.79 -0.94
CA ILE A 173 8.95 5.87 -1.75
C ILE A 173 7.43 5.89 -1.63
N ARG A 174 6.78 4.72 -1.74
CA ARG A 174 5.33 4.61 -1.55
C ARG A 174 4.88 5.10 -0.18
N LYS A 175 5.62 4.74 0.88
CA LYS A 175 5.37 5.21 2.24
C LYS A 175 5.49 6.72 2.33
N TYR A 176 6.57 7.30 1.82
CA TYR A 176 6.79 8.75 1.81
C TYR A 176 5.67 9.50 1.08
N ILE A 177 5.30 9.08 -0.13
CA ILE A 177 4.24 9.71 -0.93
C ILE A 177 2.90 9.66 -0.17
N ARG A 178 2.58 8.52 0.46
CA ARG A 178 1.34 8.36 1.23
C ARG A 178 1.30 9.27 2.45
N GLU A 179 2.39 9.34 3.21
CA GLU A 179 2.50 10.24 4.36
C GLU A 179 2.40 11.71 3.94
N LEU A 180 3.02 12.08 2.81
CA LEU A 180 2.91 13.42 2.24
C LEU A 180 1.47 13.72 1.81
N ALA A 181 0.80 12.79 1.14
CA ALA A 181 -0.60 12.94 0.72
C ALA A 181 -1.55 13.10 1.91
N LEU A 182 -1.34 12.37 3.00
CA LEU A 182 -2.13 12.52 4.22
C LEU A 182 -1.86 13.84 4.94
N ARG A 183 -0.63 14.35 4.88
CA ARG A 183 -0.23 15.56 5.60
C ARG A 183 -0.57 16.85 4.84
N GLU A 184 -0.34 16.86 3.53
CA GLU A 184 -0.35 18.05 2.67
C GLU A 184 -1.28 17.93 1.46
N GLY A 185 -1.89 16.75 1.25
CA GLY A 185 -2.77 16.54 0.11
C GLY A 185 -4.04 17.38 0.18
N VAL A 186 -4.53 17.73 -1.00
CA VAL A 186 -5.80 18.43 -1.22
C VAL A 186 -6.68 17.54 -2.08
N ILE A 187 -7.86 17.19 -1.58
CA ILE A 187 -8.87 16.56 -2.41
C ILE A 187 -9.48 17.64 -3.29
N VAL A 188 -9.58 17.37 -4.59
CA VAL A 188 -10.18 18.26 -5.58
C VAL A 188 -11.25 17.48 -6.31
N THR A 189 -12.47 18.01 -6.34
CA THR A 189 -13.58 17.40 -7.06
C THR A 189 -14.06 18.32 -8.17
N LYS A 190 -14.37 17.70 -9.31
CA LYS A 190 -14.94 18.40 -10.47
C LYS A 190 -16.22 17.71 -10.91
N ASN A 191 -17.15 18.50 -11.43
CA ASN A 191 -18.32 17.96 -12.09
C ASN A 191 -17.92 17.08 -13.29
N SER A 192 -18.59 15.95 -13.42
CA SER A 192 -18.40 14.99 -14.51
C SER A 192 -19.56 15.00 -15.52
N ASN A 193 -20.74 15.51 -15.13
CA ASN A 193 -21.97 15.44 -15.93
C ASN A 193 -22.77 16.76 -15.90
N GLU A 194 -23.55 17.07 -16.93
CA GLU A 194 -24.33 18.31 -17.00
C GLU A 194 -25.64 18.26 -16.18
N GLU A 195 -26.02 17.07 -15.71
CA GLU A 195 -27.20 16.89 -14.86
C GLU A 195 -27.00 17.50 -13.47
N LYS A 196 -28.00 18.27 -13.02
CA LYS A 196 -28.04 18.75 -11.64
C LYS A 196 -28.34 17.58 -10.70
N SER A 197 -27.43 17.35 -9.76
CA SER A 197 -27.55 16.32 -8.75
C SER A 197 -27.50 16.93 -7.34
N VAL A 198 -27.70 16.09 -6.33
CA VAL A 198 -27.52 16.45 -4.92
C VAL A 198 -26.06 16.79 -4.56
N TYR A 199 -25.12 16.59 -5.49
CA TYR A 199 -23.69 16.82 -5.33
C TYR A 199 -23.22 18.20 -5.82
N ASP A 200 -24.12 19.13 -6.14
CA ASP A 200 -23.82 20.47 -6.65
C ASP A 200 -22.77 21.23 -5.82
N MET A 201 -22.82 21.08 -4.48
CA MET A 201 -21.84 21.67 -3.57
C MET A 201 -20.41 21.14 -3.74
N TYR A 202 -20.23 20.02 -4.45
CA TYR A 202 -18.95 19.35 -4.71
C TYR A 202 -18.52 19.45 -6.19
N TYR A 203 -19.21 20.20 -7.03
CA TYR A 203 -18.88 20.33 -8.45
C TYR A 203 -17.59 21.11 -8.73
N ASP A 204 -17.21 22.02 -7.84
CA ASP A 204 -15.91 22.70 -7.83
C ASP A 204 -15.48 22.88 -6.37
N TYR A 205 -14.97 21.80 -5.79
CA TYR A 205 -14.67 21.74 -4.37
C TYR A 205 -13.24 21.30 -4.13
N SER A 206 -12.61 21.93 -3.13
CA SER A 206 -11.31 21.53 -2.65
C SER A 206 -11.22 21.62 -1.12
N GLU A 207 -10.61 20.61 -0.51
CA GLU A 207 -10.38 20.58 0.95
C GLU A 207 -9.08 19.82 1.26
N SER A 208 -8.42 20.18 2.37
CA SER A 208 -7.25 19.43 2.82
C SER A 208 -7.64 18.01 3.26
N VAL A 209 -6.89 17.01 2.79
CA VAL A 209 -7.03 15.60 3.20
C VAL A 209 -6.88 15.43 4.71
N LYS A 210 -6.07 16.28 5.35
CA LYS A 210 -5.84 16.22 6.80
C LYS A 210 -7.06 16.61 7.63
N THR A 211 -7.91 17.50 7.12
CA THR A 211 -9.00 18.13 7.89
C THR A 211 -10.40 17.80 7.38
N ILE A 212 -10.52 17.15 6.21
CA ILE A 212 -11.81 16.80 5.63
C ILE A 212 -12.65 15.95 6.59
N ALA A 213 -13.91 16.35 6.76
CA ALA A 213 -14.83 15.66 7.64
C ALA A 213 -15.31 14.32 7.05
N PRO A 214 -15.47 13.25 7.85
CA PRO A 214 -15.84 11.92 7.34
C PRO A 214 -17.11 11.89 6.48
N HIS A 215 -18.14 12.66 6.85
CA HIS A 215 -19.39 12.73 6.10
C HIS A 215 -19.21 13.34 4.70
N ARG A 216 -18.25 14.26 4.51
CA ARG A 216 -17.91 14.82 3.20
C ARG A 216 -17.18 13.81 2.33
N VAL A 217 -16.24 13.05 2.91
CA VAL A 217 -15.59 11.93 2.20
C VAL A 217 -16.65 10.94 1.69
N LEU A 218 -17.64 10.59 2.51
CA LEU A 218 -18.72 9.70 2.09
C LEU A 218 -19.57 10.28 0.94
N ALA A 219 -19.90 11.56 0.99
CA ALA A 219 -20.65 12.23 -0.08
C ALA A 219 -19.86 12.27 -1.39
N ILE A 220 -18.57 12.63 -1.33
CA ILE A 220 -17.67 12.66 -2.48
C ILE A 220 -17.52 11.26 -3.09
N ASN A 221 -17.23 10.24 -2.28
CA ASN A 221 -17.11 8.86 -2.76
C ASN A 221 -18.40 8.34 -3.39
N ARG A 222 -19.57 8.74 -2.88
CA ARG A 222 -20.86 8.39 -3.47
C ARG A 222 -21.04 9.08 -4.82
N GLY A 223 -20.78 10.39 -4.89
CA GLY A 223 -20.88 11.16 -6.13
C GLY A 223 -19.91 10.68 -7.21
N GLU A 224 -18.71 10.21 -6.82
CA GLU A 224 -17.76 9.57 -7.73
C GLU A 224 -18.28 8.22 -8.25
N LYS A 225 -18.80 7.38 -7.36
CA LYS A 225 -19.34 6.07 -7.72
C LYS A 225 -20.57 6.15 -8.64
N GLU A 226 -21.34 7.23 -8.52
CA GLU A 226 -22.50 7.52 -9.35
C GLU A 226 -22.14 8.38 -10.59
N ASP A 227 -20.83 8.54 -10.88
CA ASP A 227 -20.30 9.24 -12.05
C ASP A 227 -20.66 10.74 -12.17
N PHE A 228 -21.13 11.37 -11.08
CA PHE A 228 -21.39 12.82 -11.03
C PHE A 228 -20.13 13.64 -10.72
N LEU A 229 -19.17 13.05 -10.01
CA LEU A 229 -17.93 13.72 -9.60
C LEU A 229 -16.69 12.99 -10.14
N LYS A 230 -15.68 13.78 -10.54
CA LYS A 230 -14.30 13.30 -10.70
C LYS A 230 -13.50 13.76 -9.51
N VAL A 231 -12.89 12.82 -8.81
CA VAL A 231 -12.12 13.09 -7.59
C VAL A 231 -10.64 12.92 -7.87
N LYS A 232 -9.84 13.86 -7.38
CA LYS A 232 -8.37 13.80 -7.43
C LYS A 232 -7.81 14.15 -6.07
N VAL A 233 -6.63 13.60 -5.77
CA VAL A 233 -5.81 14.08 -4.65
C VAL A 233 -4.59 14.74 -5.26
N GLU A 234 -4.45 16.03 -5.02
CA GLU A 234 -3.31 16.82 -5.44
C GLU A 234 -2.31 16.90 -4.30
N ILE A 235 -1.03 16.67 -4.62
CA ILE A 235 0.09 16.76 -3.70
C ILE A 235 1.20 17.57 -4.36
N ASN A 236 2.16 18.04 -3.56
CA ASN A 236 3.32 18.74 -4.09
C ASN A 236 4.25 17.73 -4.82
N ASN A 237 4.14 17.68 -6.15
CA ASN A 237 4.91 16.79 -6.99
C ASN A 237 6.41 17.08 -6.95
N GLU A 238 6.83 18.34 -6.77
CA GLU A 238 8.26 18.69 -6.69
C GLU A 238 8.92 18.04 -5.48
N LYS A 239 8.24 18.03 -4.32
CA LYS A 239 8.73 17.32 -3.13
C LYS A 239 8.91 15.83 -3.37
N VAL A 240 7.95 15.21 -4.06
CA VAL A 240 8.01 13.79 -4.42
C VAL A 240 9.18 13.52 -5.35
N ILE A 241 9.31 14.30 -6.42
CA ILE A 241 10.39 14.16 -7.40
C ILE A 241 11.75 14.33 -6.73
N ASN A 242 11.93 15.37 -5.90
CA ASN A 242 13.18 15.60 -5.18
C ASN A 242 13.53 14.46 -4.23
N TYR A 243 12.53 13.85 -3.57
CA TYR A 243 12.77 12.68 -2.72
C TYR A 243 13.25 11.48 -3.54
N ILE A 244 12.61 11.20 -4.68
CA ILE A 244 12.99 10.10 -5.58
C ILE A 244 14.41 10.32 -6.14
N ILE A 245 14.72 11.54 -6.57
CA ILE A 245 16.06 11.92 -7.04
C ILE A 245 17.09 11.70 -5.93
N ASN A 246 16.79 12.05 -4.68
CA ASN A 246 17.73 11.84 -3.59
C ASN A 246 17.98 10.36 -3.24
N GLU A 247 17.01 9.47 -3.47
CA GLU A 247 17.19 8.04 -3.16
C GLU A 247 17.92 7.29 -4.28
N TYR A 248 17.72 7.65 -5.55
CA TYR A 248 18.28 6.92 -6.70
C TYR A 248 19.38 7.66 -7.46
N VAL A 249 19.41 8.99 -7.40
CA VAL A 249 20.28 9.83 -8.24
C VAL A 249 21.35 10.56 -7.41
N ASN A 250 21.24 10.63 -6.09
CA ASN A 250 22.28 11.19 -5.21
C ASN A 250 22.87 10.10 -4.33
#